data_AF-A0A7V2TS67-F1
#
_entry.id   AF-A0A7V2TS67-F1
#
_cell.length_a   1.000
_cell.length_b   1.000
_cell.length_c   1.000
_cell.angle_alpha   90.00
_cell.angle_beta   90.00
_cell.angle_gamma   90.00
#
_symmetry.space_group_name_H-M   'P 1'
#
loop_
_entity.id
_entity.type
_entity.pdbx_description
1 polymer ?
#
loop_
_entity_poly.entity_id
_entity_poly.type
_entity_poly.pdbx_seq_one_letter_code
_entity_poly.pdbx_strand_id
1 'polypeptide(L)'
;MSAWMKTGQWVLLIGVTALLSGCPDAIRTSVNSLDFGDTGTILRLDVWNGDPDLSQMRVSLKTDADWLSLDPEELTSLAPLSGDSGFDKINVLVRADRTRLRGEQKEARIIIDGPRVKRKTISVTISPPYDAIGLSTDTVTFGPTENTATLQLWKSNTTFRDPILITASSSASWLKVKGGLLSTFLSYGASDRKTVVLELDRSKMSGGTNTATVVFRTPNFREATVAVTAVKTYDAIGVSNSSLDFGLDTRPWEIDVWNQSTRFSSLNIRLAADKDWIMVQPAEVTSAAPVLGITDKRRVTVYIDRSRLAEGIHTGEILLSSDRDDVTEVRIPVRVEQRAGASDSGIKIENVVNRYTSPYLVEFAFALRDAYGRPVVADPGQIEARAFENGVETIDPPILRRASARQMRVEMVLDYSLYMASAEGAIASMESAARDLALPALPPEALLGITAFWREDGDYNDGTRIMPFSTDRELAAARIDQIDPDLTQGFYAGALTLDVLYRAIERFNTADASREERFVLLFSSGYIDPGQRTANDVVNLARQRRVRIYAFAFLEDGRDITTLNDITTRSYGQRLDARRPELLSAAIAQLAENLQGQYVLRWPTLRRNS
;
A
#
# COMPACT_ATOMS: atom_id res chain seq x y z
N MET A 1 10.40 52.68 131.99
CA MET A 1 10.84 51.27 132.12
C MET A 1 10.62 50.61 130.77
N SER A 2 11.69 50.42 129.97
CA SER A 2 12.34 49.11 129.73
C SER A 2 11.37 48.11 129.04
N ALA A 3 11.58 47.56 127.84
CA ALA A 3 12.81 47.25 127.11
C ALA A 3 12.56 47.22 125.58
N TRP A 4 13.65 47.36 124.84
CA TRP A 4 13.76 47.33 123.37
C TRP A 4 13.49 45.93 122.78
N MET A 5 12.93 45.81 121.57
CA MET A 5 13.69 45.68 120.29
C MET A 5 12.80 45.24 119.10
N LYS A 6 12.78 46.09 118.06
CA LYS A 6 12.67 45.92 116.60
C LYS A 6 11.81 44.79 115.98
N THR A 7 10.79 45.24 115.25
CA THR A 7 10.04 44.60 114.15
C THR A 7 10.89 44.17 112.96
N GLY A 8 10.62 42.99 112.40
CA GLY A 8 11.11 42.53 111.09
C GLY A 8 10.04 41.74 110.34
N GLN A 9 9.68 42.20 109.14
CA GLN A 9 8.82 41.51 108.17
C GLN A 9 9.53 40.25 107.63
N TRP A 10 8.76 39.17 107.44
CA TRP A 10 9.19 37.98 106.70
C TRP A 10 8.27 37.73 105.51
N VAL A 11 8.86 37.64 104.32
CA VAL A 11 8.24 37.20 103.06
C VAL A 11 8.38 35.67 102.97
N LEU A 12 7.29 34.97 102.69
CA LEU A 12 7.28 33.52 102.46
C LEU A 12 7.50 33.25 100.96
N LEU A 13 8.65 32.68 100.61
CA LEU A 13 8.93 32.08 99.30
C LEU A 13 8.66 30.56 99.38
N ILE A 14 7.76 30.05 98.54
CA ILE A 14 7.59 28.60 98.33
C ILE A 14 8.39 28.21 97.09
N GLY A 15 9.50 27.50 97.29
CA GLY A 15 10.27 26.85 96.22
C GLY A 15 9.72 25.46 95.93
N VAL A 16 9.38 25.20 94.66
CA VAL A 16 9.03 23.86 94.16
C VAL A 16 10.32 23.14 93.78
N THR A 17 10.71 22.12 94.54
CA THR A 17 11.72 21.13 94.15
C THR A 17 11.10 20.13 93.17
N ALA A 18 11.44 20.22 91.88
CA ALA A 18 11.14 19.19 90.90
C ALA A 18 12.12 18.01 91.06
N LEU A 19 11.61 16.87 91.54
CA LEU A 19 12.29 15.58 91.50
C LEU A 19 12.44 15.15 90.03
N LEU A 20 13.68 15.11 89.53
CA LEU A 20 14.04 14.48 88.26
C LEU A 20 14.03 12.95 88.45
N SER A 21 12.84 12.34 88.42
CA SER A 21 12.71 10.89 88.21
C SER A 21 13.11 10.56 86.77
N GLY A 22 14.10 9.69 86.56
CA GLY A 22 14.48 9.23 85.23
C GLY A 22 13.29 8.65 84.46
N CYS A 23 13.22 8.87 83.14
CA CYS A 23 12.11 8.36 82.34
C CYS A 23 12.06 6.82 82.39
N PRO A 24 10.89 6.20 82.61
CA PRO A 24 10.75 4.75 82.65
C PRO A 24 11.11 4.09 81.30
N ASP A 25 11.68 2.89 81.38
CA ASP A 25 11.95 2.03 80.23
C ASP A 25 10.67 1.26 79.84
N ALA A 26 9.70 2.00 79.31
CA ALA A 26 8.35 1.52 79.01
C ALA A 26 8.22 0.88 77.62
N ILE A 27 9.08 1.24 76.65
CA ILE A 27 8.93 0.80 75.26
C ILE A 27 9.29 -0.69 75.13
N ARG A 28 8.33 -1.52 74.72
CA ARG A 28 8.54 -2.92 74.35
C ARG A 28 8.31 -3.12 72.86
N THR A 29 9.07 -4.04 72.28
CA THR A 29 9.04 -4.35 70.85
C THR A 29 9.05 -5.85 70.63
N SER A 30 8.46 -6.34 69.53
CA SER A 30 8.43 -7.78 69.21
C SER A 30 9.81 -8.33 68.86
N VAL A 31 10.70 -7.47 68.37
CA VAL A 31 12.07 -7.80 67.97
C VAL A 31 13.05 -6.71 68.40
N ASN A 32 14.34 -7.04 68.41
CA ASN A 32 15.44 -6.10 68.68
C ASN A 32 16.20 -5.71 67.39
N SER A 33 15.97 -6.41 66.29
CA SER A 33 16.50 -6.11 64.96
C SER A 33 15.53 -6.56 63.87
N LEU A 34 15.63 -5.95 62.70
CA LEU A 34 14.90 -6.33 61.49
C LEU A 34 15.90 -6.59 60.37
N ASP A 35 15.80 -7.74 59.71
CA ASP A 35 16.63 -8.07 58.55
C ASP A 35 15.74 -8.35 57.34
N PHE A 36 15.82 -7.47 56.35
CA PHE A 36 15.10 -7.62 55.09
C PHE A 36 15.74 -8.67 54.18
N GLY A 37 16.95 -9.15 54.51
CA GLY A 37 17.72 -10.06 53.68
C GLY A 37 17.86 -9.53 52.24
N ASP A 38 17.88 -10.45 51.28
CA ASP A 38 18.12 -10.13 49.87
C ASP A 38 16.84 -9.79 49.08
N THR A 39 15.65 -10.12 49.64
CA THR A 39 14.39 -10.07 48.88
C THR A 39 13.23 -9.38 49.61
N GLY A 40 13.26 -9.28 50.95
CA GLY A 40 12.16 -8.75 51.74
C GLY A 40 11.91 -7.26 51.50
N THR A 41 10.66 -6.84 51.36
CA THR A 41 10.32 -5.41 51.19
C THR A 41 9.44 -4.87 52.31
N ILE A 42 8.83 -5.76 53.10
CA ILE A 42 7.95 -5.42 54.22
C ILE A 42 8.25 -6.37 55.39
N LEU A 43 8.47 -5.81 56.58
CA LEU A 43 8.52 -6.53 57.84
C LEU A 43 7.55 -5.91 58.85
N ARG A 44 7.29 -6.63 59.95
CA ARG A 44 6.38 -6.20 61.01
C ARG A 44 7.13 -6.02 62.32
N LEU A 45 6.85 -4.93 63.01
CA LEU A 45 7.35 -4.60 64.33
C LEU A 45 6.15 -4.29 65.22
N ASP A 46 5.90 -5.09 66.26
CA ASP A 46 4.90 -4.71 67.26
C ASP A 46 5.56 -3.83 68.30
N VAL A 47 4.91 -2.73 68.68
CA VAL A 47 5.35 -1.80 69.72
C VAL A 47 4.25 -1.68 70.77
N TRP A 48 4.60 -1.79 72.05
CA TRP A 48 3.64 -1.64 73.15
C TRP A 48 4.26 -1.05 74.40
N ASN A 49 3.40 -0.57 75.28
CA ASN A 49 3.75 -0.11 76.60
C ASN A 49 3.93 -1.30 77.55
N GLY A 50 5.13 -1.47 78.09
CA GLY A 50 5.45 -2.47 79.10
C GLY A 50 5.46 -1.94 80.53
N ASP A 51 5.16 -0.65 80.75
CA ASP A 51 5.13 -0.04 82.07
C ASP A 51 3.68 0.10 82.58
N PRO A 52 3.29 -0.64 83.65
CA PRO A 52 1.95 -0.54 84.23
C PRO A 52 1.67 0.84 84.86
N ASP A 53 2.69 1.59 85.27
CA ASP A 53 2.54 2.89 85.92
C ASP A 53 2.36 4.04 84.91
N LEU A 54 2.62 3.77 83.63
CA LEU A 54 2.39 4.71 82.53
C LEU A 54 1.04 4.40 81.86
N SER A 55 -0.04 5.06 82.28
CA SER A 55 -1.40 4.78 81.78
C SER A 55 -1.55 4.77 80.25
N GLN A 56 -0.78 5.61 79.56
CA GLN A 56 -0.74 5.71 78.10
C GLN A 56 0.67 6.07 77.64
N MET A 57 1.26 5.25 76.77
CA MET A 57 2.52 5.53 76.09
C MET A 57 2.21 6.13 74.72
N ARG A 58 2.75 7.33 74.45
CA ARG A 58 2.72 7.97 73.13
C ARG A 58 4.14 8.07 72.60
N VAL A 59 4.39 7.52 71.42
CA VAL A 59 5.72 7.53 70.81
C VAL A 59 5.64 7.88 69.32
N SER A 60 6.69 8.52 68.85
CA SER A 60 7.00 8.73 67.45
C SER A 60 8.11 7.78 67.02
N LEU A 61 8.05 7.30 65.80
CA LEU A 61 9.03 6.44 65.17
C LEU A 61 9.66 7.20 64.01
N LYS A 62 10.99 7.24 63.98
CA LYS A 62 11.76 7.89 62.91
C LYS A 62 12.83 6.93 62.42
N THR A 63 13.21 7.08 61.16
CA THR A 63 14.35 6.37 60.55
C THR A 63 15.42 7.36 60.15
N ASP A 64 16.69 6.95 60.22
CA ASP A 64 17.84 7.71 59.71
C ASP A 64 18.15 7.42 58.23
N ALA A 65 17.41 6.49 57.61
CA ALA A 65 17.55 6.11 56.22
C ALA A 65 16.40 6.61 55.34
N ASP A 66 16.75 7.13 54.16
CA ASP A 66 15.82 7.60 53.12
C ASP A 66 15.20 6.48 52.27
N TRP A 67 15.65 5.24 52.47
CA TRP A 67 15.14 4.03 51.83
C TRP A 67 14.19 3.23 52.73
N LEU A 68 13.91 3.69 53.95
CA LEU A 68 13.02 3.02 54.90
C LEU A 68 11.81 3.92 55.19
N SER A 69 10.63 3.32 55.36
CA SER A 69 9.41 4.02 55.79
C SER A 69 8.65 3.20 56.83
N LEU A 70 7.92 3.89 57.70
CA LEU A 70 7.24 3.33 58.87
C LEU A 70 5.77 3.71 58.82
N ASP A 71 4.88 2.76 59.10
CA ASP A 71 3.44 3.00 59.11
C ASP A 71 2.77 2.23 60.26
N PRO A 72 2.23 2.91 61.29
CA PRO A 72 2.21 4.36 61.47
C PRO A 72 3.54 4.94 62.02
N GLU A 73 3.81 6.23 61.77
CA GLU A 73 4.98 6.96 62.32
C GLU A 73 4.75 7.47 63.76
N GLU A 74 3.50 7.52 64.21
CA GLU A 74 3.14 7.85 65.59
C GLU A 74 2.13 6.82 66.11
N LEU A 75 2.28 6.39 67.36
CA LEU A 75 1.36 5.44 67.97
C LEU A 75 1.12 5.73 69.44
N THR A 76 -0.01 5.21 69.90
CA THR A 76 -0.44 5.20 71.29
C THR A 76 -0.66 3.76 71.73
N SER A 77 -0.10 3.37 72.88
CA SER A 77 -0.32 2.06 73.49
C SER A 77 -0.73 2.23 74.96
N LEU A 78 -1.77 1.53 75.39
CA LEU A 78 -2.27 1.55 76.77
C LEU A 78 -1.39 0.74 77.73
N ALA A 79 -1.42 1.09 79.02
CA ALA A 79 -0.76 0.30 80.06
C ALA A 79 -1.22 -1.17 80.06
N PRO A 80 -0.34 -2.12 80.40
CA PRO A 80 -0.71 -3.53 80.51
C PRO A 80 -1.82 -3.73 81.55
N LEU A 81 -2.80 -4.57 81.21
CA LEU A 81 -3.83 -4.99 82.17
C LEU A 81 -3.20 -5.87 83.27
N SER A 82 -3.74 -5.80 84.50
CA SER A 82 -3.24 -6.59 85.62
C SER A 82 -3.37 -8.10 85.34
N GLY A 83 -2.21 -8.78 85.23
CA GLY A 83 -2.09 -10.18 84.80
C GLY A 83 -1.49 -10.30 83.40
N ASP A 84 -0.49 -11.18 83.21
CA ASP A 84 0.44 -11.28 82.06
C ASP A 84 -0.13 -11.44 80.63
N SER A 85 -1.42 -11.19 80.37
CA SER A 85 -2.08 -11.55 79.10
C SER A 85 -2.69 -10.40 78.28
N GLY A 86 -2.57 -9.14 78.71
CA GLY A 86 -3.21 -8.00 78.02
C GLY A 86 -2.28 -6.85 77.67
N PHE A 87 -1.37 -7.04 76.71
CA PHE A 87 -0.58 -5.94 76.13
C PHE A 87 -1.29 -5.34 74.91
N ASP A 88 -1.41 -4.01 74.87
CA ASP A 88 -1.92 -3.27 73.72
C ASP A 88 -0.84 -3.12 72.63
N LYS A 89 -0.65 -4.18 71.83
CA LYS A 89 0.37 -4.25 70.77
C LYS A 89 -0.10 -3.54 69.51
N ILE A 90 0.64 -2.50 69.13
CA ILE A 90 0.42 -1.79 67.88
C ILE A 90 1.38 -2.31 66.83
N ASN A 91 0.85 -2.80 65.71
CA ASN A 91 1.65 -3.28 64.59
C ASN A 91 2.15 -2.10 63.75
N VAL A 92 3.46 -2.02 63.54
CA VAL A 92 4.12 -1.09 62.63
C VAL A 92 4.61 -1.85 61.41
N LEU A 93 4.17 -1.43 60.23
CA LEU A 93 4.70 -1.91 58.95
C LEU A 93 5.99 -1.16 58.64
N VAL A 94 7.07 -1.91 58.50
CA VAL A 94 8.38 -1.38 58.13
C VAL A 94 8.63 -1.73 56.67
N ARG A 95 8.73 -0.73 55.79
CA ARG A 95 8.81 -0.90 54.34
C ARG A 95 10.13 -0.38 53.80
N ALA A 96 10.83 -1.19 53.00
CA ALA A 96 12.08 -0.82 52.35
C ALA A 96 11.89 -0.50 50.86
N ASP A 97 12.35 0.66 50.42
CA ASP A 97 12.45 1.05 49.02
C ASP A 97 13.80 0.58 48.45
N ARG A 98 13.78 -0.64 47.88
CA ARG A 98 14.99 -1.24 47.31
C ARG A 98 15.51 -0.52 46.07
N THR A 99 14.72 0.36 45.44
CA THR A 99 15.17 1.12 44.26
C THR A 99 16.23 2.16 44.60
N ARG A 100 16.31 2.57 45.87
CA ARG A 100 17.30 3.52 46.42
C ARG A 100 18.59 2.88 46.92
N LEU A 101 18.67 1.54 46.91
CA LEU A 101 19.80 0.79 47.47
C LEU A 101 20.80 0.41 46.37
N ARG A 102 22.10 0.61 46.61
CA ARG A 102 23.22 0.17 45.74
C ARG A 102 24.40 -0.31 46.58
N GLY A 103 25.19 -1.25 46.05
CA GLY A 103 26.46 -1.69 46.65
C GLY A 103 26.32 -2.74 47.75
N GLU A 104 27.16 -2.65 48.78
CA GLU A 104 27.20 -3.58 49.93
C GLU A 104 25.98 -3.40 50.87
N GLN A 105 25.83 -4.34 51.81
CA GLN A 105 24.78 -4.33 52.84
C GLN A 105 24.63 -2.94 53.48
N LYS A 106 23.38 -2.50 53.63
CA LYS A 106 23.04 -1.22 54.26
C LYS A 106 22.43 -1.46 55.63
N GLU A 107 22.78 -0.59 56.56
CA GLU A 107 22.25 -0.55 57.91
C GLU A 107 21.49 0.76 58.13
N ALA A 108 20.41 0.69 58.92
CA ALA A 108 19.64 1.84 59.37
C ALA A 108 19.16 1.62 60.81
N ARG A 109 18.60 2.66 61.40
CA ARG A 109 18.06 2.65 62.76
C ARG A 109 16.65 3.22 62.78
N ILE A 110 15.74 2.46 63.38
CA ILE A 110 14.42 2.98 63.79
C ILE A 110 14.57 3.51 65.21
N ILE A 111 14.33 4.80 65.39
CA ILE A 111 14.36 5.51 66.66
C ILE A 111 12.92 5.68 67.14
N ILE A 112 12.60 5.08 68.29
CA ILE A 112 11.31 5.20 68.96
C ILE A 112 11.49 6.13 70.16
N ASP A 113 10.81 7.26 70.15
CA ASP A 113 10.98 8.32 71.16
C ASP A 113 9.64 8.97 71.51
N GLY A 114 9.50 9.42 72.75
CA GLY A 114 8.25 9.97 73.26
C GLY A 114 8.37 10.59 74.66
N PRO A 115 7.38 11.38 75.09
CA PRO A 115 7.38 11.97 76.42
C PRO A 115 7.34 10.90 77.50
N ARG A 116 8.14 11.09 78.56
CA ARG A 116 8.15 10.24 79.77
C ARG A 116 8.51 8.78 79.49
N VAL A 117 9.21 8.48 78.39
CA VAL A 117 9.76 7.16 78.11
C VAL A 117 11.23 7.26 77.72
N LYS A 118 12.00 6.22 78.01
CA LYS A 118 13.38 6.11 77.54
C LYS A 118 13.41 5.74 76.06
N ARG A 119 14.10 6.55 75.24
CA ARG A 119 14.31 6.30 73.80
C ARG A 119 14.81 4.87 73.56
N LYS A 120 14.23 4.19 72.58
CA LYS A 120 14.64 2.86 72.11
C LYS A 120 15.04 2.90 70.64
N THR A 121 16.05 2.12 70.27
CA THR A 121 16.53 2.00 68.88
C THR A 121 16.46 0.54 68.43
N ILE A 122 15.99 0.32 67.20
CA ILE A 122 15.98 -0.98 66.52
C ILE A 122 16.91 -0.90 65.30
N SER A 123 17.84 -1.83 65.18
CA SER A 123 18.73 -1.93 64.01
C SER A 123 18.01 -2.60 62.84
N VAL A 124 18.19 -2.07 61.64
CA VAL A 124 17.61 -2.60 60.41
C VAL A 124 18.73 -2.89 59.41
N THR A 125 18.77 -4.11 58.87
CA THR A 125 19.73 -4.50 57.84
C THR A 125 19.03 -4.86 56.53
N ILE A 126 19.68 -4.55 55.40
CA ILE A 126 19.19 -4.91 54.07
C ILE A 126 20.35 -5.09 53.08
N SER A 127 20.31 -6.11 52.24
CA SER A 127 21.27 -6.28 51.14
C SER A 127 20.76 -5.58 49.87
N PRO A 128 21.42 -4.55 49.30
CA PRO A 128 20.96 -3.96 48.04
C PRO A 128 20.82 -4.98 46.91
N PRO A 129 19.96 -4.73 45.90
CA PRO A 129 20.04 -5.50 44.66
C PRO A 129 21.39 -5.23 43.99
N TYR A 130 22.24 -6.26 43.91
CA TYR A 130 23.59 -6.12 43.35
C TYR A 130 23.54 -5.96 41.83
N ASP A 131 24.55 -5.28 41.26
CA ASP A 131 24.82 -5.42 39.84
C ASP A 131 25.35 -6.85 39.61
N ALA A 132 24.64 -7.64 38.80
CA ALA A 132 25.03 -9.02 38.52
C ALA A 132 25.02 -9.41 37.05
N ILE A 133 24.53 -8.52 36.19
CA ILE A 133 24.48 -8.74 34.75
C ILE A 133 25.57 -7.87 34.11
N GLY A 134 26.49 -8.50 33.39
CA GLY A 134 27.46 -7.83 32.54
C GLY A 134 27.05 -7.93 31.07
N LEU A 135 27.26 -6.83 30.34
CA LEU A 135 26.95 -6.68 28.92
C LEU A 135 28.18 -6.17 28.18
N SER A 136 28.43 -6.66 26.96
CA SER A 136 29.58 -6.19 26.17
C SER A 136 29.41 -4.78 25.62
N THR A 137 28.17 -4.29 25.59
CA THR A 137 27.79 -2.95 25.16
C THR A 137 26.48 -2.56 25.84
N ASP A 138 26.29 -1.26 26.06
CA ASP A 138 25.04 -0.64 26.52
C ASP A 138 24.24 -0.03 25.35
N THR A 139 24.80 -0.04 24.13
CA THR A 139 24.20 0.52 22.93
C THR A 139 24.38 -0.39 21.71
N VAL A 140 23.36 -0.44 20.85
CA VAL A 140 23.41 -1.12 19.55
C VAL A 140 22.72 -0.26 18.49
N THR A 141 23.39 -0.04 17.36
CA THR A 141 22.85 0.73 16.24
C THR A 141 22.75 -0.14 15.00
N PHE A 142 21.60 -0.14 14.35
CA PHE A 142 21.35 -0.73 13.05
C PHE A 142 21.19 0.38 12.02
N GLY A 143 21.97 0.30 10.94
CA GLY A 143 21.79 1.15 9.77
C GLY A 143 20.56 0.74 8.96
N PRO A 144 20.43 1.22 7.71
CA PRO A 144 19.26 0.97 6.87
C PRO A 144 19.13 -0.48 6.40
N THR A 145 20.20 -1.29 6.43
CA THR A 145 20.23 -2.62 5.81
C THR A 145 20.45 -3.77 6.78
N GLU A 146 21.12 -3.54 7.92
CA GLU A 146 21.44 -4.59 8.88
C GLU A 146 20.18 -5.05 9.63
N ASN A 147 19.99 -6.36 9.78
CA ASN A 147 18.83 -6.93 10.48
C ASN A 147 19.20 -7.67 11.77
N THR A 148 20.48 -7.95 11.99
CA THR A 148 20.96 -8.68 13.16
C THR A 148 22.22 -8.05 13.74
N ALA A 149 22.31 -8.06 15.07
CA ALA A 149 23.49 -7.66 15.82
C ALA A 149 23.68 -8.62 16.99
N THR A 150 24.92 -8.80 17.43
CA THR A 150 25.23 -9.67 18.57
C THR A 150 25.88 -8.90 19.71
N LEU A 151 25.56 -9.30 20.92
CA LEU A 151 26.22 -8.83 22.14
C LEU A 151 26.49 -10.01 23.07
N GLN A 152 27.42 -9.82 24.00
CA GLN A 152 27.74 -10.81 25.03
C GLN A 152 27.09 -10.44 26.36
N LEU A 153 26.56 -11.45 27.05
CA LEU A 153 25.90 -11.37 28.34
C LEU A 153 26.58 -12.34 29.32
N TRP A 154 26.84 -11.93 30.56
CA TRP A 154 27.41 -12.82 31.58
C TRP A 154 27.02 -12.40 33.00
N LYS A 155 27.26 -13.29 33.97
CA LYS A 155 27.23 -12.97 35.39
C LYS A 155 28.47 -12.16 35.78
N SER A 156 28.31 -10.85 35.98
CA SER A 156 29.40 -9.95 36.35
C SER A 156 29.73 -9.99 37.85
N ASN A 157 28.75 -10.34 38.70
CA ASN A 157 28.94 -10.39 40.15
C ASN A 157 29.84 -11.56 40.54
N THR A 158 30.91 -11.27 41.29
CA THR A 158 31.88 -12.27 41.78
C THR A 158 31.61 -12.72 43.22
N THR A 159 30.80 -11.98 43.98
CA THR A 159 30.49 -12.24 45.39
C THR A 159 29.41 -13.32 45.56
N PHE A 160 28.38 -13.30 44.72
CA PHE A 160 27.33 -14.32 44.65
C PHE A 160 27.89 -15.59 43.99
N ARG A 161 27.83 -16.75 44.64
CA ARG A 161 28.48 -17.98 44.13
C ARG A 161 27.62 -18.78 43.15
N ASP A 162 26.31 -18.74 43.31
CA ASP A 162 25.39 -19.53 42.49
C ASP A 162 25.25 -18.95 41.07
N PRO A 163 24.95 -19.78 40.06
CA PRO A 163 24.63 -19.28 38.73
C PRO A 163 23.35 -18.45 38.77
N ILE A 164 23.25 -17.46 37.86
CA ILE A 164 22.06 -16.62 37.73
C ILE A 164 21.31 -16.95 36.45
N LEU A 165 19.99 -16.89 36.53
CA LEU A 165 19.09 -16.97 35.39
C LEU A 165 18.72 -15.55 34.95
N ILE A 166 19.05 -15.21 33.71
CA ILE A 166 18.83 -13.89 33.13
C ILE A 166 17.74 -14.01 32.06
N THR A 167 16.65 -13.26 32.21
CA THR A 167 15.58 -13.16 31.20
C THR A 167 15.72 -11.86 30.44
N ALA A 168 15.57 -11.89 29.12
CA ALA A 168 15.59 -10.70 28.27
C ALA A 168 14.20 -10.33 27.76
N SER A 169 13.91 -9.03 27.69
CA SER A 169 12.69 -8.48 27.09
C SER A 169 13.01 -7.23 26.29
N SER A 170 12.24 -6.98 25.22
CA SER A 170 12.36 -5.77 24.40
C SER A 170 11.16 -4.85 24.64
N SER A 171 11.39 -3.53 24.62
CA SER A 171 10.33 -2.52 24.70
C SER A 171 9.55 -2.35 23.40
N ALA A 172 10.01 -2.95 22.29
CA ALA A 172 9.45 -2.76 20.96
C ALA A 172 9.13 -4.08 20.27
N SER A 173 7.99 -4.12 19.58
CA SER A 173 7.50 -5.30 18.84
C SER A 173 8.30 -5.61 17.57
N TRP A 174 9.04 -4.63 17.06
CA TRP A 174 9.95 -4.78 15.91
C TRP A 174 11.34 -5.31 16.30
N LEU A 175 11.66 -5.46 17.60
CA LEU A 175 12.96 -5.91 18.07
C LEU A 175 12.81 -7.19 18.89
N LYS A 176 13.40 -8.29 18.40
CA LYS A 176 13.41 -9.59 19.07
C LYS A 176 14.77 -9.88 19.68
N VAL A 177 14.76 -10.51 20.85
CA VAL A 177 15.96 -11.02 21.51
C VAL A 177 15.99 -12.54 21.37
N LYS A 178 16.96 -13.05 20.63
CA LYS A 178 17.21 -14.48 20.41
C LYS A 178 18.45 -14.94 21.18
N GLY A 179 18.51 -16.25 21.40
CA GLY A 179 19.54 -16.91 22.22
C GLY A 179 18.96 -17.45 23.52
N GLY A 180 19.70 -18.36 24.16
CA GLY A 180 19.20 -19.08 25.32
C GLY A 180 17.98 -19.96 25.00
N LEU A 181 17.36 -20.53 26.04
CA LEU A 181 16.07 -21.21 25.91
C LEU A 181 14.98 -20.18 26.17
N LEU A 182 14.18 -19.82 25.15
CA LEU A 182 13.11 -18.81 25.27
C LEU A 182 13.61 -17.46 25.83
N SER A 183 14.71 -16.92 25.28
CA SER A 183 15.32 -15.64 25.71
C SER A 183 15.78 -15.63 27.17
N THR A 184 16.05 -16.82 27.71
CA THR A 184 16.54 -17.03 29.07
C THR A 184 17.94 -17.64 29.04
N PHE A 185 18.86 -17.04 29.81
CA PHE A 185 20.29 -17.32 29.80
C PHE A 185 20.75 -17.71 31.19
N LEU A 186 21.33 -18.91 31.33
CA LEU A 186 21.98 -19.35 32.57
C LEU A 186 23.47 -19.00 32.49
N SER A 187 23.99 -18.18 33.40
CA SER A 187 25.42 -17.80 33.42
C SER A 187 26.08 -18.14 34.76
N TYR A 188 27.26 -18.78 34.68
CA TYR A 188 28.02 -19.26 35.84
C TYR A 188 29.04 -18.23 36.36
N GLY A 189 29.41 -17.21 35.57
CA GLY A 189 30.42 -16.23 35.98
C GLY A 189 30.99 -15.43 34.82
N ALA A 190 32.04 -14.65 35.10
CA ALA A 190 32.62 -13.69 34.16
C ALA A 190 33.29 -14.31 32.93
N SER A 191 33.70 -15.58 32.97
CA SER A 191 34.23 -16.33 31.83
C SER A 191 33.13 -16.96 30.96
N ASP A 192 31.92 -17.13 31.50
CA ASP A 192 30.80 -17.79 30.82
C ASP A 192 29.94 -16.77 30.05
N ARG A 193 30.51 -16.29 28.94
CA ARG A 193 29.90 -15.30 28.04
C ARG A 193 28.85 -15.97 27.15
N LYS A 194 27.62 -15.46 27.19
CA LYS A 194 26.50 -15.91 26.35
C LYS A 194 26.29 -14.93 25.20
N THR A 195 26.22 -15.46 23.99
CA THR A 195 25.84 -14.68 22.81
C THR A 195 24.33 -14.43 22.83
N VAL A 196 23.96 -13.15 22.77
CA VAL A 196 22.60 -12.67 22.56
C VAL A 196 22.51 -12.12 21.14
N VAL A 197 21.50 -12.53 20.39
CA VAL A 197 21.24 -12.04 19.04
C VAL A 197 20.04 -11.10 19.09
N LEU A 198 20.24 -9.85 18.69
CA LEU A 198 19.17 -8.89 18.46
C LEU A 198 18.76 -9.00 16.99
N GLU A 199 17.47 -9.18 16.74
CA GLU A 199 16.92 -9.32 15.39
C GLU A 199 15.80 -8.29 15.15
N LEU A 200 15.90 -7.57 14.05
CA LEU A 200 14.91 -6.59 13.62
C LEU A 200 13.84 -7.21 12.74
N ASP A 201 12.61 -6.77 12.96
CA ASP A 201 11.45 -6.99 12.10
C ASP A 201 11.04 -5.66 11.48
N ARG A 202 11.68 -5.30 10.35
CA ARG A 202 11.49 -4.01 9.65
C ARG A 202 10.07 -3.79 9.15
N SER A 203 9.26 -4.85 9.01
CA SER A 203 7.84 -4.73 8.66
C SER A 203 7.02 -4.01 9.73
N LYS A 204 7.49 -4.03 10.99
CA LYS A 204 6.84 -3.40 12.15
C LYS A 204 7.44 -2.05 12.54
N MET A 205 8.40 -1.56 11.76
CA MET A 205 9.04 -0.26 11.98
C MET A 205 8.39 0.81 11.10
N SER A 206 8.24 2.01 11.64
CA SER A 206 7.98 3.21 10.85
C SER A 206 9.24 3.66 10.12
N GLY A 207 9.10 4.36 8.99
CA GLY A 207 10.22 5.02 8.33
C GLY A 207 10.91 6.02 9.27
N GLY A 208 12.23 6.14 9.15
CA GLY A 208 13.10 6.95 10.00
C GLY A 208 13.82 6.18 11.11
N THR A 209 14.26 6.93 12.11
CA THR A 209 14.95 6.41 13.29
C THR A 209 13.94 5.87 14.30
N ASN A 210 14.08 4.59 14.62
CA ASN A 210 13.29 3.90 15.63
C ASN A 210 14.19 3.61 16.83
N THR A 211 13.67 3.78 18.05
CA THR A 211 14.41 3.53 19.29
C THR A 211 13.69 2.50 20.14
N ALA A 212 14.47 1.65 20.81
CA ALA A 212 13.97 0.64 21.74
C ALA A 212 14.97 0.41 22.88
N THR A 213 14.52 -0.29 23.91
CA THR A 213 15.38 -0.73 25.01
C THR A 213 15.21 -2.23 25.20
N VAL A 214 16.33 -2.94 25.27
CA VAL A 214 16.36 -4.34 25.72
C VAL A 214 16.71 -4.35 27.19
N VAL A 215 15.88 -5.01 28.00
CA VAL A 215 16.04 -5.13 29.44
C VAL A 215 16.36 -6.57 29.81
N PHE A 216 17.47 -6.77 30.49
CA PHE A 216 17.91 -8.03 31.07
C PHE A 216 17.63 -8.02 32.58
N ARG A 217 16.89 -9.02 33.05
CA ARG A 217 16.45 -9.14 34.44
C ARG A 217 16.93 -10.43 35.04
N THR A 218 17.24 -10.38 36.33
CA THR A 218 17.46 -11.57 37.15
C THR A 218 16.92 -11.28 38.56
N PRO A 219 16.24 -12.24 39.22
CA PRO A 219 15.56 -11.98 40.49
C PRO A 219 16.51 -11.41 41.54
N ASN A 220 16.06 -10.38 42.27
CA ASN A 220 16.81 -9.74 43.39
C ASN A 220 18.07 -8.96 42.99
N PHE A 221 18.34 -8.81 41.69
CA PHE A 221 19.47 -8.03 41.18
C PHE A 221 18.98 -6.84 40.35
N ARG A 222 19.85 -5.86 40.16
CA ARG A 222 19.55 -4.71 39.30
C ARG A 222 19.44 -5.15 37.84
N GLU A 223 18.46 -4.60 37.13
CA GLU A 223 18.30 -4.80 35.70
C GLU A 223 19.45 -4.14 34.92
N ALA A 224 19.85 -4.76 33.81
CA ALA A 224 20.78 -4.18 32.85
C ALA A 224 20.04 -3.86 31.55
N THR A 225 20.37 -2.74 30.92
CA THR A 225 19.66 -2.24 29.74
C THR A 225 20.60 -1.98 28.57
N VAL A 226 20.11 -2.24 27.36
CA VAL A 226 20.78 -1.87 26.10
C VAL A 226 19.85 -0.95 25.33
N ALA A 227 20.32 0.25 24.99
CA ALA A 227 19.62 1.14 24.08
C ALA A 227 19.84 0.70 22.63
N VAL A 228 18.77 0.56 21.87
CA VAL A 228 18.81 0.10 20.48
C VAL A 228 18.24 1.17 19.57
N THR A 229 19.03 1.58 18.58
CA THR A 229 18.60 2.50 17.53
C THR A 229 18.62 1.78 16.19
N ALA A 230 17.55 1.90 15.41
CA ALA A 230 17.46 1.28 14.09
C ALA A 230 16.86 2.25 13.07
N VAL A 231 17.51 2.40 11.92
CA VAL A 231 17.04 3.27 10.83
C VAL A 231 16.32 2.43 9.78
N LYS A 232 15.10 2.83 9.40
CA LYS A 232 14.38 2.31 8.23
C LYS A 232 14.18 3.45 7.23
N THR A 233 14.41 3.22 5.95
CA THR A 233 14.14 4.21 4.90
C THR A 233 12.63 4.49 4.77
N TYR A 234 12.28 5.63 4.18
CA TYR A 234 10.89 6.01 3.93
C TYR A 234 10.42 5.48 2.58
N ASP A 235 9.28 4.78 2.57
CA ASP A 235 8.61 4.36 1.35
C ASP A 235 7.90 5.57 0.71
N ALA A 236 8.67 6.46 0.09
CA ALA A 236 8.20 7.77 -0.37
C ALA A 236 7.99 7.88 -1.88
N ILE A 237 8.49 6.94 -2.68
CA ILE A 237 8.28 6.91 -4.13
C ILE A 237 7.00 6.10 -4.43
N GLY A 238 5.98 6.77 -4.96
CA GLY A 238 4.77 6.15 -5.49
C GLY A 238 4.87 5.94 -7.00
N VAL A 239 4.34 4.81 -7.49
CA VAL A 239 4.30 4.44 -8.91
C VAL A 239 2.91 3.93 -9.28
N SER A 240 2.43 4.24 -10.49
CA SER A 240 1.12 3.76 -10.96
C SER A 240 1.12 2.26 -11.30
N ASN A 241 2.30 1.72 -11.60
CA ASN A 241 2.48 0.34 -12.06
C ASN A 241 3.67 -0.27 -11.33
N SER A 242 3.47 -1.46 -10.75
CA SER A 242 4.52 -2.23 -10.08
C SER A 242 5.22 -3.23 -11.01
N SER A 243 4.79 -3.34 -12.27
CA SER A 243 5.39 -4.17 -13.31
C SER A 243 4.91 -3.72 -14.70
N LEU A 244 5.76 -3.85 -15.71
CA LEU A 244 5.43 -3.56 -17.11
C LEU A 244 5.62 -4.82 -17.95
N ASP A 245 4.55 -5.34 -18.54
CA ASP A 245 4.64 -6.47 -19.47
C ASP A 245 4.23 -6.03 -20.87
N PHE A 246 5.22 -5.69 -21.67
CA PHE A 246 5.02 -5.26 -23.04
C PHE A 246 4.59 -6.42 -23.94
N GLY A 247 4.78 -7.69 -23.56
CA GLY A 247 4.50 -8.82 -24.46
C GLY A 247 5.05 -8.57 -25.86
N LEU A 248 4.17 -8.56 -26.87
CA LEU A 248 4.47 -8.22 -28.28
C LEU A 248 4.08 -6.78 -28.68
N ASP A 249 3.66 -5.96 -27.72
CA ASP A 249 3.23 -4.56 -27.88
C ASP A 249 4.42 -3.62 -28.16
N THR A 250 4.27 -2.76 -29.14
CA THR A 250 5.26 -1.74 -29.52
C THR A 250 4.94 -0.37 -28.96
N ARG A 251 3.76 -0.20 -28.32
CA ARG A 251 3.34 1.08 -27.74
C ARG A 251 4.22 1.43 -26.54
N PRO A 252 4.61 2.70 -26.38
CA PRO A 252 5.21 3.18 -25.15
C PRO A 252 4.22 3.03 -23.98
N TRP A 253 4.74 2.70 -22.81
CA TRP A 253 3.94 2.58 -21.59
C TRP A 253 4.05 3.86 -20.77
N GLU A 254 2.92 4.52 -20.49
CA GLU A 254 2.90 5.67 -19.59
C GLU A 254 2.74 5.19 -18.15
N ILE A 255 3.65 5.63 -17.28
CA ILE A 255 3.55 5.46 -15.83
C ILE A 255 3.51 6.85 -15.17
N ASP A 256 2.78 6.94 -14.07
CA ASP A 256 2.87 8.09 -13.18
C ASP A 256 3.78 7.75 -12.00
N VAL A 257 4.64 8.70 -11.63
CA VAL A 257 5.58 8.61 -10.52
C VAL A 257 5.37 9.83 -9.63
N TRP A 258 5.36 9.67 -8.31
CA TRP A 258 5.14 10.79 -7.39
C TRP A 258 5.79 10.59 -6.03
N ASN A 259 5.91 11.69 -5.29
CA ASN A 259 6.18 11.67 -3.86
C ASN A 259 4.89 11.32 -3.12
N GLN A 260 4.82 10.11 -2.57
CA GLN A 260 3.66 9.65 -1.79
C GLN A 260 3.74 10.02 -0.30
N SER A 261 4.84 10.63 0.12
CA SER A 261 5.10 11.00 1.51
C SER A 261 4.87 12.50 1.76
N THR A 262 4.17 12.84 2.84
CA THR A 262 4.04 14.23 3.30
C THR A 262 5.28 14.72 4.05
N ARG A 263 6.25 13.84 4.32
CA ARG A 263 7.47 14.17 5.07
C ARG A 263 8.43 15.06 4.27
N PHE A 264 8.50 14.82 2.96
CA PHE A 264 9.41 15.55 2.07
C PHE A 264 8.58 16.56 1.29
N SER A 265 8.91 17.85 1.39
CA SER A 265 8.20 18.93 0.66
C SER A 265 8.23 18.73 -0.86
N SER A 266 9.33 18.16 -1.35
CA SER A 266 9.52 17.72 -2.73
C SER A 266 10.46 16.53 -2.76
N LEU A 267 10.31 15.67 -3.76
CA LEU A 267 11.20 14.55 -4.01
C LEU A 267 11.70 14.61 -5.46
N ASN A 268 13.01 14.60 -5.63
CA ASN A 268 13.64 14.36 -6.92
C ASN A 268 13.75 12.83 -7.09
N ILE A 269 13.22 12.32 -8.20
CA ILE A 269 13.14 10.89 -8.51
C ILE A 269 13.83 10.66 -9.86
N ARG A 270 14.90 9.87 -9.84
CA ARG A 270 15.66 9.44 -11.00
C ARG A 270 15.23 8.05 -11.42
N LEU A 271 15.08 7.85 -12.72
CA LEU A 271 14.73 6.57 -13.32
C LEU A 271 15.89 6.08 -14.18
N ALA A 272 16.41 4.91 -13.85
CA ALA A 272 17.50 4.27 -14.58
C ALA A 272 17.08 2.86 -14.99
N ALA A 273 17.14 2.58 -16.28
CA ALA A 273 16.99 1.23 -16.80
C ALA A 273 18.29 0.43 -16.64
N ASP A 274 18.18 -0.85 -16.29
CA ASP A 274 19.33 -1.77 -16.23
C ASP A 274 19.73 -2.31 -17.63
N LYS A 275 18.81 -2.27 -18.59
CA LYS A 275 19.00 -2.69 -19.98
C LYS A 275 18.92 -1.51 -20.94
N ASP A 276 19.74 -1.54 -21.97
CA ASP A 276 19.83 -0.50 -23.01
C ASP A 276 18.67 -0.52 -24.02
N TRP A 277 17.92 -1.62 -24.09
CA TRP A 277 16.67 -1.73 -24.85
C TRP A 277 15.44 -1.16 -24.12
N ILE A 278 15.58 -0.77 -22.85
CA ILE A 278 14.55 -0.04 -22.11
C ILE A 278 14.95 1.43 -22.10
N MET A 279 14.07 2.30 -22.60
CA MET A 279 14.28 3.75 -22.54
C MET A 279 13.19 4.40 -21.69
N VAL A 280 13.56 5.40 -20.91
CA VAL A 280 12.65 6.08 -19.99
C VAL A 280 12.75 7.59 -20.20
N GLN A 281 11.62 8.26 -20.38
CA GLN A 281 11.59 9.70 -20.61
C GLN A 281 10.43 10.40 -19.87
N PRO A 282 10.69 11.46 -19.10
CA PRO A 282 12.03 11.94 -18.70
C PRO A 282 12.71 10.96 -17.72
N ALA A 283 14.05 10.94 -17.70
CA ALA A 283 14.84 10.11 -16.80
C ALA A 283 14.94 10.67 -15.36
N GLU A 284 14.46 11.90 -15.15
CA GLU A 284 14.41 12.55 -13.84
C GLU A 284 13.14 13.39 -13.76
N VAL A 285 12.43 13.30 -12.63
CA VAL A 285 11.24 14.08 -12.33
C VAL A 285 11.31 14.63 -10.91
N THR A 286 10.67 15.78 -10.67
CA THR A 286 10.49 16.33 -9.32
C THR A 286 9.01 16.34 -8.98
N SER A 287 8.63 15.77 -7.84
CA SER A 287 7.25 15.69 -7.38
C SER A 287 7.09 16.34 -6.00
N ALA A 288 6.09 17.21 -5.86
CA ALA A 288 5.75 17.87 -4.60
C ALA A 288 5.07 16.91 -3.61
N ALA A 289 5.13 17.24 -2.33
CA ALA A 289 4.42 16.50 -1.29
C ALA A 289 2.90 16.49 -1.55
N PRO A 290 2.18 15.43 -1.13
CA PRO A 290 0.72 15.41 -1.25
C PRO A 290 0.07 16.54 -0.44
N VAL A 291 -0.90 17.24 -1.04
CA VAL A 291 -1.68 18.31 -0.39
C VAL A 291 -3.14 17.88 -0.34
N LEU A 292 -3.71 17.80 0.88
CA LEU A 292 -5.09 17.35 1.08
C LEU A 292 -5.38 15.97 0.46
N GLY A 293 -4.38 15.07 0.48
CA GLY A 293 -4.48 13.72 -0.11
C GLY A 293 -4.32 13.66 -1.63
N ILE A 294 -4.15 14.80 -2.31
CA ILE A 294 -3.90 14.87 -3.75
C ILE A 294 -2.39 14.79 -3.99
N THR A 295 -1.96 13.84 -4.82
CA THR A 295 -0.55 13.60 -5.16
C THR A 295 -0.14 14.35 -6.43
N ASP A 296 1.06 14.92 -6.43
CA ASP A 296 1.65 15.58 -7.61
C ASP A 296 2.28 14.53 -8.55
N LYS A 297 1.44 13.92 -9.38
CA LYS A 297 1.86 12.87 -10.32
C LYS A 297 2.68 13.43 -11.48
N ARG A 298 3.84 12.83 -11.72
CA ARG A 298 4.72 13.13 -12.84
C ARG A 298 4.70 11.98 -13.82
N ARG A 299 4.33 12.28 -15.06
CA ARG A 299 4.25 11.30 -16.12
C ARG A 299 5.63 10.97 -16.65
N VAL A 300 5.88 9.68 -16.80
CA VAL A 300 7.08 9.12 -17.41
C VAL A 300 6.65 8.08 -18.44
N THR A 301 7.27 8.12 -19.61
CA THR A 301 7.01 7.19 -20.71
C THR A 301 8.16 6.19 -20.82
N VAL A 302 7.83 4.91 -20.87
CA VAL A 302 8.76 3.80 -21.03
C VAL A 302 8.64 3.22 -22.44
N TYR A 303 9.77 3.07 -23.12
CA TYR A 303 9.87 2.55 -24.48
C TYR A 303 10.70 1.28 -24.50
N ILE A 304 10.37 0.39 -25.43
CA ILE A 304 11.18 -0.79 -25.73
C ILE A 304 11.79 -0.66 -27.13
N ASP A 305 13.11 -0.60 -27.20
CA ASP A 305 13.86 -0.70 -28.46
C ASP A 305 13.97 -2.19 -28.86
N ARG A 306 12.94 -2.67 -29.55
CA ARG A 306 12.86 -4.06 -30.02
C ARG A 306 13.90 -4.40 -31.10
N SER A 307 14.54 -3.42 -31.72
CA SER A 307 15.61 -3.67 -32.70
C SER A 307 16.84 -4.31 -32.06
N ARG A 308 17.00 -4.14 -30.74
CA ARG A 308 18.08 -4.72 -29.94
C ARG A 308 17.74 -6.07 -29.33
N LEU A 309 16.54 -6.59 -29.58
CA LEU A 309 16.08 -7.84 -29.00
C LEU A 309 16.18 -8.98 -30.02
N ALA A 310 16.88 -10.04 -29.63
CA ALA A 310 16.76 -11.33 -30.31
C ALA A 310 15.36 -11.93 -30.09
N GLU A 311 14.97 -12.91 -30.89
CA GLU A 311 13.76 -13.70 -30.61
C GLU A 311 13.83 -14.33 -29.20
N GLY A 312 12.71 -14.30 -28.49
CA GLY A 312 12.56 -14.85 -27.14
C GLY A 312 11.90 -13.88 -26.16
N ILE A 313 11.82 -14.30 -24.90
CA ILE A 313 11.35 -13.48 -23.79
C ILE A 313 12.56 -12.82 -23.13
N HIS A 314 12.49 -11.51 -22.93
CA HIS A 314 13.53 -10.72 -22.25
C HIS A 314 12.94 -10.05 -21.02
N THR A 315 13.80 -9.88 -20.01
CA THR A 315 13.46 -9.23 -18.74
C THR A 315 14.50 -8.18 -18.39
N GLY A 316 14.05 -7.07 -17.83
CA GLY A 316 14.87 -6.01 -17.27
C GLY A 316 14.15 -5.31 -16.11
N GLU A 317 14.74 -4.25 -15.60
CA GLU A 317 14.24 -3.47 -14.47
C GLU A 317 14.45 -1.97 -14.71
N ILE A 318 13.50 -1.17 -14.23
CA ILE A 318 13.67 0.27 -14.05
C ILE A 318 13.85 0.50 -12.55
N LEU A 319 15.00 1.04 -12.17
CA LEU A 319 15.28 1.50 -10.82
C LEU A 319 14.86 2.96 -10.66
N LEU A 320 14.00 3.21 -9.67
CA LEU A 320 13.61 4.53 -9.24
C LEU A 320 14.32 4.82 -7.92
N SER A 321 15.17 5.84 -7.93
CA SER A 321 15.93 6.29 -6.77
C SER A 321 15.69 7.77 -6.51
N SER A 322 15.94 8.20 -5.29
CA SER A 322 15.95 9.61 -4.92
C SER A 322 17.39 10.11 -4.74
N ASP A 323 17.59 11.42 -4.78
CA ASP A 323 18.82 12.08 -4.35
C ASP A 323 19.06 11.97 -2.84
N ARG A 324 18.04 11.53 -2.08
CA ARG A 324 18.11 11.28 -0.64
C ARG A 324 18.41 9.81 -0.32
N ASP A 325 19.29 9.59 0.64
CA ASP A 325 19.67 8.29 1.18
C ASP A 325 18.64 7.70 2.18
N ASP A 326 17.73 8.54 2.68
CA ASP A 326 16.68 8.15 3.61
C ASP A 326 15.39 7.65 2.92
N VAL A 327 15.39 7.46 1.60
CA VAL A 327 14.23 7.03 0.80
C VAL A 327 14.46 5.63 0.22
N THR A 328 13.44 4.76 0.33
CA THR A 328 13.48 3.41 -0.22
C THR A 328 13.43 3.48 -1.75
N GLU A 329 14.38 2.82 -2.42
CA GLU A 329 14.36 2.65 -3.88
C GLU A 329 13.20 1.75 -4.33
N VAL A 330 12.62 2.03 -5.50
CA VAL A 330 11.56 1.22 -6.11
C VAL A 330 12.07 0.58 -7.39
N ARG A 331 11.77 -0.70 -7.58
CA ARG A 331 12.13 -1.45 -8.80
C ARG A 331 10.86 -1.85 -9.54
N ILE A 332 10.80 -1.51 -10.82
CA ILE A 332 9.72 -1.93 -11.72
C ILE A 332 10.28 -2.98 -12.69
N PRO A 333 9.92 -4.27 -12.55
CA PRO A 333 10.27 -5.29 -13.53
C PRO A 333 9.59 -5.02 -14.87
N VAL A 334 10.34 -5.24 -15.95
CA VAL A 334 9.92 -5.08 -17.33
C VAL A 334 10.07 -6.41 -18.06
N ARG A 335 9.01 -6.89 -18.70
CA ARG A 335 9.00 -8.10 -19.53
C ARG A 335 8.63 -7.72 -20.97
N VAL A 336 9.31 -8.34 -21.93
CA VAL A 336 9.01 -8.23 -23.36
C VAL A 336 9.15 -9.59 -24.03
N GLU A 337 8.27 -9.89 -24.99
CA GLU A 337 8.36 -11.03 -25.88
C GLU A 337 8.71 -10.54 -27.29
N GLN A 338 9.66 -11.19 -27.95
CA GLN A 338 10.06 -10.94 -29.34
C GLN A 338 9.94 -12.24 -30.13
N ARG A 339 9.31 -12.23 -31.31
CA ARG A 339 9.14 -13.42 -32.17
C ARG A 339 10.00 -13.35 -33.43
N ALA A 340 10.32 -14.51 -34.02
CA ALA A 340 10.96 -14.61 -35.32
C ALA A 340 10.21 -13.76 -36.36
N GLY A 341 10.96 -12.96 -37.12
CA GLY A 341 10.43 -12.16 -38.23
C GLY A 341 10.09 -10.70 -37.90
N ALA A 342 10.23 -10.26 -36.65
CA ALA A 342 10.09 -8.84 -36.31
C ALA A 342 11.34 -8.00 -36.70
N SER A 343 12.41 -8.64 -37.18
CA SER A 343 13.58 -7.99 -37.76
C SER A 343 13.46 -7.70 -39.26
N ASP A 344 12.38 -8.13 -39.92
CA ASP A 344 12.13 -7.73 -41.31
C ASP A 344 11.35 -6.40 -41.31
N SER A 345 12.07 -5.36 -41.72
CA SER A 345 11.74 -3.93 -41.89
C SER A 345 10.46 -3.54 -42.66
N GLY A 346 9.43 -4.38 -42.70
CA GLY A 346 8.25 -4.20 -43.53
C GLY A 346 7.22 -3.21 -42.99
N ILE A 347 7.57 -1.93 -42.82
CA ILE A 347 6.55 -0.89 -42.75
C ILE A 347 5.86 -0.83 -44.13
N LYS A 348 4.55 -1.08 -44.17
CA LYS A 348 3.74 -1.00 -45.39
C LYS A 348 2.89 0.27 -45.37
N ILE A 349 2.77 0.88 -46.54
CA ILE A 349 1.86 2.01 -46.77
C ILE A 349 0.59 1.45 -47.43
N GLU A 350 -0.55 1.65 -46.80
CA GLU A 350 -1.86 1.20 -47.28
C GLU A 350 -2.86 2.34 -47.44
N ASN A 351 -3.94 2.11 -48.19
CA ASN A 351 -5.07 3.03 -48.34
C ASN A 351 -4.70 4.45 -48.77
N VAL A 352 -3.69 4.54 -49.64
CA VAL A 352 -3.17 5.81 -50.17
C VAL A 352 -4.26 6.52 -50.98
N VAL A 353 -4.55 7.76 -50.60
CA VAL A 353 -5.41 8.69 -51.32
C VAL A 353 -4.59 9.94 -51.58
N ASN A 354 -4.52 10.39 -52.83
CA ASN A 354 -3.86 11.63 -53.19
C ASN A 354 -4.86 12.74 -53.48
N ARG A 355 -4.46 13.98 -53.21
CA ARG A 355 -5.19 15.19 -53.56
C ARG A 355 -4.21 16.22 -54.09
N TYR A 356 -4.55 16.84 -55.21
CA TYR A 356 -3.89 18.03 -55.70
C TYR A 356 -4.81 19.24 -55.44
N THR A 357 -4.27 20.26 -54.80
CA THR A 357 -4.92 21.55 -54.61
C THR A 357 -4.17 22.59 -55.41
N SER A 358 -4.86 23.17 -56.39
CA SER A 358 -4.34 24.27 -57.18
C SER A 358 -3.92 25.44 -56.27
N PRO A 359 -2.79 26.12 -56.53
CA PRO A 359 -1.92 25.93 -57.68
C PRO A 359 -0.74 24.95 -57.50
N TYR A 360 -0.37 24.56 -56.28
CA TYR A 360 0.92 23.87 -56.04
C TYR A 360 0.92 22.86 -54.88
N LEU A 361 -0.20 22.42 -54.32
CA LEU A 361 -0.14 21.56 -53.13
C LEU A 361 -0.50 20.11 -53.48
N VAL A 362 0.38 19.18 -53.14
CA VAL A 362 0.10 17.74 -53.21
C VAL A 362 -0.01 17.19 -51.79
N GLU A 363 -1.06 16.40 -51.56
CA GLU A 363 -1.32 15.73 -50.28
C GLU A 363 -1.56 14.24 -50.51
N PHE A 364 -0.96 13.41 -49.65
CA PHE A 364 -1.19 11.97 -49.58
C PHE A 364 -1.71 11.62 -48.19
N ALA A 365 -2.91 11.05 -48.12
CA ALA A 365 -3.44 10.43 -46.92
C ALA A 365 -3.25 8.91 -47.01
N PHE A 366 -2.64 8.29 -46.00
CA PHE A 366 -2.34 6.85 -46.01
C PHE A 366 -2.32 6.28 -44.58
N ALA A 367 -2.38 4.96 -44.48
CA ALA A 367 -2.17 4.22 -43.24
C ALA A 367 -0.78 3.58 -43.25
N LEU A 368 -0.06 3.67 -42.12
CA LEU A 368 1.18 2.92 -41.92
C LEU A 368 0.89 1.62 -41.18
N ARG A 369 1.48 0.53 -41.65
CA ARG A 369 1.31 -0.82 -41.12
C ARG A 369 2.66 -1.44 -40.81
N ASP A 370 2.78 -2.23 -39.76
CA ASP A 370 3.96 -3.06 -39.53
C ASP A 370 3.93 -4.33 -40.43
N ALA A 371 4.98 -5.15 -40.32
CA ALA A 371 5.10 -6.40 -41.09
C ALA A 371 3.93 -7.37 -40.85
N TYR A 372 3.21 -7.20 -39.73
CA TYR A 372 2.08 -8.02 -39.29
C TYR A 372 0.71 -7.38 -39.61
N GLY A 373 0.68 -6.24 -40.30
CA GLY A 373 -0.56 -5.54 -40.65
C GLY A 373 -1.17 -4.73 -39.50
N ARG A 374 -0.47 -4.53 -38.38
CA ARG A 374 -0.91 -3.67 -37.28
C ARG A 374 -0.61 -2.20 -37.59
N PRO A 375 -1.45 -1.24 -37.16
CA PRO A 375 -1.20 0.18 -37.43
C PRO A 375 0.07 0.67 -36.72
N VAL A 376 0.89 1.46 -37.41
CA VAL A 376 2.06 2.12 -36.83
C VAL A 376 1.61 3.46 -36.26
N VAL A 377 1.47 3.54 -34.94
CA VAL A 377 1.10 4.77 -34.22
C VAL A 377 2.36 5.41 -33.65
N ALA A 378 2.87 6.43 -34.32
CA ALA A 378 4.06 7.18 -33.95
C ALA A 378 3.75 8.68 -33.97
N ASP A 379 4.52 9.47 -33.23
CA ASP A 379 4.52 10.92 -33.46
C ASP A 379 5.13 11.20 -34.85
N PRO A 380 4.59 12.13 -35.67
CA PRO A 380 5.17 12.44 -36.97
C PRO A 380 6.66 12.81 -36.92
N GLY A 381 7.16 13.35 -35.81
CA GLY A 381 8.58 13.63 -35.61
C GLY A 381 9.47 12.38 -35.48
N GLN A 382 8.88 11.20 -35.27
CA GLN A 382 9.57 9.90 -35.24
C GLN A 382 9.62 9.20 -36.60
N ILE A 383 8.96 9.76 -37.62
CA ILE A 383 8.90 9.18 -38.97
C ILE A 383 9.65 10.09 -39.93
N GLU A 384 10.70 9.58 -40.56
CA GLU A 384 11.33 10.24 -41.69
C GLU A 384 10.51 9.98 -42.96
N ALA A 385 9.98 11.05 -43.55
CA ALA A 385 9.24 10.98 -44.80
C ALA A 385 9.98 11.76 -45.90
N ARG A 386 10.15 11.13 -47.07
CA ARG A 386 10.81 11.69 -48.24
C ARG A 386 9.85 11.67 -49.42
N ALA A 387 9.78 12.79 -50.15
CA ALA A 387 8.90 12.91 -51.31
C ALA A 387 9.75 13.00 -52.58
N PHE A 388 9.29 12.34 -53.64
CA PHE A 388 9.99 12.29 -54.93
C PHE A 388 9.04 12.71 -56.05
N GLU A 389 9.51 13.59 -56.93
CA GLU A 389 8.85 13.96 -58.17
C GLU A 389 9.69 13.44 -59.36
N ASN A 390 9.11 12.53 -60.16
CA ASN A 390 9.82 11.85 -61.26
C ASN A 390 11.16 11.19 -60.85
N GLY A 391 11.23 10.66 -59.62
CA GLY A 391 12.44 10.00 -59.11
C GLY A 391 13.50 10.95 -58.54
N VAL A 392 13.24 12.26 -58.51
CA VAL A 392 14.10 13.26 -57.85
C VAL A 392 13.43 13.71 -56.56
N GLU A 393 14.19 13.75 -55.46
CA GLU A 393 13.68 14.19 -54.17
C GLU A 393 13.29 15.68 -54.20
N THR A 394 12.21 16.03 -53.50
CA THR A 394 11.71 17.41 -53.43
C THR A 394 12.66 18.30 -52.63
N ILE A 395 12.83 19.56 -53.07
CA ILE A 395 13.68 20.53 -52.38
C ILE A 395 13.10 20.89 -51.01
N ASP A 396 11.78 21.08 -50.95
CA ASP A 396 11.08 21.30 -49.69
C ASP A 396 10.78 19.95 -49.03
N PRO A 397 11.15 19.77 -47.75
CA PRO A 397 10.85 18.54 -47.03
C PRO A 397 9.34 18.40 -46.87
N PRO A 398 8.78 17.20 -47.11
CA PRO A 398 7.36 17.02 -46.99
C PRO A 398 6.94 17.07 -45.51
N ILE A 399 5.82 17.72 -45.25
CA ILE A 399 5.26 17.84 -43.90
C ILE A 399 4.40 16.62 -43.66
N LEU A 400 4.87 15.72 -42.79
CA LEU A 400 4.06 14.64 -42.26
C LEU A 400 3.26 15.14 -41.06
N ARG A 401 1.97 14.84 -41.03
CA ARG A 401 1.08 15.07 -39.90
C ARG A 401 0.29 13.81 -39.65
N ARG A 402 -0.21 13.64 -38.42
CA ARG A 402 -1.33 12.72 -38.23
C ARG A 402 -2.49 13.21 -39.08
N ALA A 403 -3.12 12.29 -39.80
CA ALA A 403 -4.36 12.60 -40.47
C ALA A 403 -5.37 13.05 -39.40
N SER A 404 -6.23 14.03 -39.72
CA SER A 404 -7.47 14.19 -38.95
C SER A 404 -8.16 12.83 -38.98
N ALA A 405 -8.31 12.19 -37.82
CA ALA A 405 -8.86 10.85 -37.72
C ALA A 405 -10.10 10.78 -38.62
N ARG A 406 -10.09 9.91 -39.63
CA ARG A 406 -11.27 9.69 -40.47
C ARG A 406 -12.43 9.42 -39.51
N GLN A 407 -13.57 10.06 -39.75
CA GLN A 407 -14.72 9.88 -38.88
C GLN A 407 -15.05 8.38 -38.81
N MET A 408 -14.91 7.79 -37.62
CA MET A 408 -15.32 6.41 -37.39
C MET A 408 -16.84 6.37 -37.43
N ARG A 409 -17.40 5.44 -38.20
CA ARG A 409 -18.84 5.17 -38.20
C ARG A 409 -19.08 3.68 -38.00
N VAL A 410 -19.84 3.36 -36.97
CA VAL A 410 -20.12 1.98 -36.53
C VAL A 410 -21.62 1.78 -36.46
N GLU A 411 -22.13 0.73 -37.10
CA GLU A 411 -23.51 0.28 -36.91
C GLU A 411 -23.47 -1.02 -36.09
N MET A 412 -24.07 -1.03 -34.91
CA MET A 412 -24.31 -2.26 -34.15
C MET A 412 -25.61 -2.89 -34.62
N VAL A 413 -25.56 -4.17 -34.96
CA VAL A 413 -26.72 -4.96 -35.37
C VAL A 413 -26.92 -6.06 -34.33
N LEU A 414 -28.04 -6.02 -33.61
CA LEU A 414 -28.32 -6.87 -32.45
C LEU A 414 -29.42 -7.89 -32.78
N ASP A 415 -29.10 -9.18 -32.58
CA ASP A 415 -29.99 -10.30 -32.81
C ASP A 415 -30.84 -10.61 -31.57
N TYR A 416 -32.14 -10.39 -31.67
CA TYR A 416 -33.15 -10.78 -30.68
C TYR A 416 -34.08 -11.85 -31.28
N SER A 417 -33.58 -12.69 -32.18
CA SER A 417 -34.36 -13.81 -32.74
C SER A 417 -34.75 -14.83 -31.67
N LEU A 418 -35.67 -15.72 -32.05
CA LEU A 418 -36.12 -16.84 -31.24
C LEU A 418 -34.94 -17.71 -30.77
N TYR A 419 -33.87 -17.84 -31.56
CA TYR A 419 -32.68 -18.57 -31.16
C TYR A 419 -32.00 -17.92 -29.94
N MET A 420 -31.83 -16.60 -29.94
CA MET A 420 -31.29 -15.86 -28.80
C MET A 420 -32.24 -15.90 -27.60
N ALA A 421 -33.55 -15.74 -27.82
CA ALA A 421 -34.54 -15.77 -26.75
C ALA A 421 -34.68 -17.16 -26.09
N SER A 422 -34.50 -18.23 -26.86
CA SER A 422 -34.61 -19.61 -26.38
C SER A 422 -33.37 -20.09 -25.59
N ALA A 423 -32.23 -19.44 -25.81
CA ALA A 423 -30.99 -19.74 -25.11
C ALA A 423 -30.89 -18.94 -23.81
N GLU A 424 -30.81 -19.65 -22.67
CA GLU A 424 -30.79 -19.03 -21.35
C GLU A 424 -29.67 -17.99 -21.23
N GLY A 425 -30.05 -16.74 -20.92
CA GLY A 425 -29.12 -15.64 -20.70
C GLY A 425 -28.43 -15.10 -21.96
N ALA A 426 -28.74 -15.58 -23.17
CA ALA A 426 -28.05 -15.15 -24.39
C ALA A 426 -28.36 -13.68 -24.75
N ILE A 427 -29.62 -13.24 -24.64
CA ILE A 427 -30.00 -11.83 -24.83
C ILE A 427 -29.27 -10.93 -23.83
N ALA A 428 -29.34 -11.26 -22.53
CA ALA A 428 -28.65 -10.49 -21.49
C ALA A 428 -27.13 -10.43 -21.70
N SER A 429 -26.52 -11.53 -22.15
CA SER A 429 -25.09 -11.59 -22.47
C SER A 429 -24.74 -10.72 -23.68
N MET A 430 -25.60 -10.71 -24.70
CA MET A 430 -25.44 -9.84 -25.87
C MET A 430 -25.58 -8.37 -25.49
N GLU A 431 -26.61 -8.01 -24.74
CA GLU A 431 -26.85 -6.64 -24.28
C GLU A 431 -25.69 -6.13 -23.41
N SER A 432 -25.18 -6.95 -22.48
CA SER A 432 -24.01 -6.61 -21.68
C SER A 432 -22.76 -6.46 -22.56
N ALA A 433 -22.54 -7.34 -23.53
CA ALA A 433 -21.41 -7.19 -24.45
C ALA A 433 -21.50 -5.91 -25.29
N ALA A 434 -22.70 -5.55 -25.75
CA ALA A 434 -22.91 -4.31 -26.49
C ALA A 434 -22.70 -3.08 -25.58
N ARG A 435 -23.35 -3.03 -24.41
CA ARG A 435 -23.37 -1.88 -23.51
C ARG A 435 -22.08 -1.70 -22.72
N ASP A 436 -21.57 -2.77 -22.13
CA ASP A 436 -20.50 -2.71 -21.13
C ASP A 436 -19.11 -2.90 -21.75
N LEU A 437 -19.04 -3.46 -22.97
CA LEU A 437 -17.77 -3.69 -23.67
C LEU A 437 -17.66 -2.88 -24.97
N ALA A 438 -18.65 -2.96 -25.86
CA ALA A 438 -18.55 -2.30 -27.16
C ALA A 438 -18.66 -0.77 -27.05
N LEU A 439 -19.64 -0.25 -26.30
CA LEU A 439 -19.79 1.21 -26.15
C LEU A 439 -18.55 1.88 -25.54
N PRO A 440 -17.95 1.39 -24.45
CA PRO A 440 -16.77 2.04 -23.84
C PRO A 440 -15.49 1.86 -24.67
N ALA A 441 -15.41 0.80 -25.49
CA ALA A 441 -14.25 0.56 -26.35
C ALA A 441 -14.21 1.50 -27.56
N LEU A 442 -15.34 2.08 -27.96
CA LEU A 442 -15.39 3.03 -29.08
C LEU A 442 -14.84 4.40 -28.65
N PRO A 443 -14.06 5.08 -29.51
CA PRO A 443 -13.58 6.42 -29.20
C PRO A 443 -14.77 7.40 -29.06
N PRO A 444 -14.66 8.44 -28.19
CA PRO A 444 -15.77 9.36 -27.90
C PRO A 444 -16.39 10.02 -29.13
N GLU A 445 -15.59 10.25 -30.17
CA GLU A 445 -15.98 10.88 -31.42
C GLU A 445 -16.61 9.91 -32.44
N ALA A 446 -16.63 8.59 -32.20
CA ALA A 446 -17.18 7.65 -33.18
C ALA A 446 -18.70 7.80 -33.31
N LEU A 447 -19.19 7.92 -34.54
CA LEU A 447 -20.62 7.90 -34.84
C LEU A 447 -21.14 6.46 -34.75
N LEU A 448 -22.10 6.22 -33.86
CA LEU A 448 -22.67 4.91 -33.60
C LEU A 448 -24.16 4.89 -33.93
N GLY A 449 -24.61 3.92 -34.71
CA GLY A 449 -26.01 3.60 -34.93
C GLY A 449 -26.33 2.21 -34.41
N ILE A 450 -27.62 1.95 -34.15
CA ILE A 450 -28.10 0.67 -33.61
C ILE A 450 -29.28 0.18 -34.44
N THR A 451 -29.18 -1.06 -34.90
CA THR A 451 -30.24 -1.87 -35.48
C THR A 451 -30.49 -3.07 -34.59
N ALA A 452 -31.74 -3.47 -34.42
CA ALA A 452 -32.08 -4.73 -33.79
C ALA A 452 -33.16 -5.45 -34.61
N PHE A 453 -33.18 -6.78 -34.54
CA PHE A 453 -34.17 -7.60 -35.24
C PHE A 453 -34.66 -8.74 -34.36
N TRP A 454 -35.96 -9.00 -34.39
CA TRP A 454 -36.64 -10.02 -33.59
C TRP A 454 -37.85 -10.64 -34.29
N ARG A 455 -38.25 -10.12 -35.46
CA ARG A 455 -39.47 -10.51 -36.18
C ARG A 455 -39.23 -10.58 -37.70
N GLU A 456 -40.04 -11.39 -38.37
CA GLU A 456 -39.96 -11.62 -39.83
C GLU A 456 -41.16 -11.05 -40.59
N ASP A 457 -42.12 -10.40 -39.92
CA ASP A 457 -43.34 -9.90 -40.53
C ASP A 457 -43.19 -8.48 -41.09
N GLY A 458 -43.78 -8.26 -42.27
CA GLY A 458 -44.08 -6.95 -42.88
C GLY A 458 -43.04 -5.84 -42.65
N ASP A 459 -43.25 -5.06 -41.59
CA ASP A 459 -42.49 -3.86 -41.25
C ASP A 459 -41.14 -4.13 -40.55
N TYR A 460 -40.88 -5.38 -40.12
CA TYR A 460 -39.77 -5.76 -39.26
C TYR A 460 -38.74 -6.70 -39.92
N ASN A 461 -39.05 -7.27 -41.09
CA ASN A 461 -38.24 -8.28 -41.79
C ASN A 461 -36.82 -7.81 -42.18
N ASP A 462 -36.62 -6.50 -42.23
CA ASP A 462 -35.40 -5.81 -42.65
C ASP A 462 -34.64 -5.19 -41.45
N GLY A 463 -35.12 -5.42 -40.22
CA GLY A 463 -34.55 -4.95 -38.96
C GLY A 463 -34.96 -3.52 -38.58
N THR A 464 -35.20 -3.32 -37.29
CA THR A 464 -35.65 -2.05 -36.72
C THR A 464 -34.47 -1.14 -36.42
N ARG A 465 -34.51 0.11 -36.89
CA ARG A 465 -33.55 1.14 -36.47
C ARG A 465 -33.89 1.64 -35.07
N ILE A 466 -33.09 1.24 -34.09
CA ILE A 466 -33.22 1.65 -32.69
C ILE A 466 -32.66 3.05 -32.49
N MET A 467 -31.52 3.34 -33.11
CA MET A 467 -30.85 4.63 -32.97
C MET A 467 -30.16 5.05 -34.27
N PRO A 468 -30.32 6.31 -34.73
CA PRO A 468 -29.50 6.86 -35.80
C PRO A 468 -28.06 7.10 -35.34
N PHE A 469 -27.16 7.36 -36.31
CA PHE A 469 -25.75 7.64 -36.00
C PHE A 469 -25.62 8.84 -35.05
N SER A 470 -25.06 8.61 -33.86
CA SER A 470 -24.85 9.59 -32.80
C SER A 470 -23.53 9.32 -32.07
N THR A 471 -22.96 10.34 -31.43
CA THR A 471 -21.82 10.18 -30.50
C THR A 471 -22.27 9.96 -29.05
N ASP A 472 -23.58 10.03 -28.77
CA ASP A 472 -24.15 9.91 -27.44
C ASP A 472 -24.17 8.45 -26.96
N ARG A 473 -23.23 8.10 -26.07
CA ARG A 473 -23.08 6.75 -25.50
C ARG A 473 -24.11 6.44 -24.42
N GLU A 474 -24.55 7.44 -23.67
CA GLU A 474 -25.55 7.27 -22.62
C GLU A 474 -26.91 6.98 -23.24
N LEU A 475 -27.27 7.71 -24.30
CA LEU A 475 -28.45 7.41 -25.10
C LEU A 475 -28.35 6.02 -25.74
N ALA A 476 -27.19 5.65 -26.28
CA ALA A 476 -26.99 4.33 -26.87
C ALA A 476 -27.21 3.20 -25.85
N ALA A 477 -26.65 3.31 -24.65
CA ALA A 477 -26.84 2.35 -23.56
C ALA A 477 -28.32 2.25 -23.16
N ALA A 478 -28.96 3.39 -22.91
CA ALA A 478 -30.38 3.43 -22.55
C ALA A 478 -31.28 2.85 -23.64
N ARG A 479 -30.92 3.03 -24.92
CA ARG A 479 -31.65 2.45 -26.05
C ARG A 479 -31.49 0.95 -26.15
N ILE A 480 -30.32 0.39 -25.80
CA ILE A 480 -30.10 -1.06 -25.75
C ILE A 480 -30.96 -1.67 -24.65
N ASP A 481 -30.94 -1.09 -23.45
CA ASP A 481 -31.69 -1.59 -22.28
C ASP A 481 -33.22 -1.60 -22.49
N GLN A 482 -33.72 -0.83 -23.45
CA GLN A 482 -35.14 -0.74 -23.80
C GLN A 482 -35.58 -1.73 -24.90
N ILE A 483 -34.65 -2.38 -25.61
CA ILE A 483 -35.02 -3.19 -26.77
C ILE A 483 -35.89 -4.37 -26.35
N ASP A 484 -35.40 -5.23 -25.47
CA ASP A 484 -36.16 -6.39 -25.05
C ASP A 484 -37.43 -6.05 -24.23
N PRO A 485 -37.37 -5.23 -23.16
CA PRO A 485 -38.56 -5.00 -22.35
C PRO A 485 -39.67 -4.21 -23.07
N ASP A 486 -39.32 -3.28 -23.98
CA ASP A 486 -40.30 -2.36 -24.56
C ASP A 486 -40.65 -2.67 -26.03
N LEU A 487 -39.67 -3.16 -26.83
CA LEU A 487 -39.82 -3.28 -28.29
C LEU A 487 -40.08 -4.70 -28.75
N THR A 488 -39.45 -5.71 -28.16
CA THR A 488 -39.68 -7.11 -28.57
C THR A 488 -41.07 -7.59 -28.13
N GLN A 489 -41.54 -7.11 -26.97
CA GLN A 489 -42.84 -7.46 -26.36
C GLN A 489 -43.03 -8.98 -26.23
N GLY A 490 -41.94 -9.75 -26.15
CA GLY A 490 -41.95 -11.22 -26.11
C GLY A 490 -42.24 -11.91 -27.45
N PHE A 491 -42.28 -11.19 -28.57
CA PHE A 491 -42.53 -11.75 -29.90
C PHE A 491 -41.22 -11.99 -30.64
N TYR A 492 -40.64 -13.18 -30.48
CA TYR A 492 -39.39 -13.57 -31.15
C TYR A 492 -39.67 -14.53 -32.32
N ALA A 493 -39.12 -14.24 -33.50
CA ALA A 493 -39.21 -15.06 -34.71
C ALA A 493 -37.81 -15.38 -35.27
N GLY A 494 -37.71 -15.74 -36.54
CA GLY A 494 -36.44 -16.18 -37.13
C GLY A 494 -35.36 -15.08 -37.27
N ALA A 495 -34.15 -15.54 -37.57
CA ALA A 495 -32.94 -14.76 -37.67
C ALA A 495 -32.60 -14.38 -39.12
N LEU A 496 -33.31 -13.39 -39.68
CA LEU A 496 -33.10 -12.82 -41.02
C LEU A 496 -31.80 -11.99 -41.14
N THR A 497 -30.70 -12.53 -40.61
CA THR A 497 -29.40 -11.85 -40.42
C THR A 497 -28.89 -11.20 -41.70
N LEU A 498 -29.02 -11.85 -42.87
CA LEU A 498 -28.50 -11.32 -44.13
C LEU A 498 -29.29 -10.13 -44.66
N ASP A 499 -30.62 -10.16 -44.57
CA ASP A 499 -31.50 -9.05 -44.97
C ASP A 499 -31.26 -7.83 -44.07
N VAL A 500 -31.20 -8.05 -42.76
CA VAL A 500 -30.93 -7.00 -41.77
C VAL A 500 -29.53 -6.41 -41.96
N LEU A 501 -28.51 -7.24 -42.18
CA LEU A 501 -27.16 -6.76 -42.49
C LEU A 501 -27.13 -5.91 -43.75
N TYR A 502 -27.78 -6.37 -44.82
CA TYR A 502 -27.86 -5.62 -46.07
C TYR A 502 -28.44 -4.22 -45.83
N ARG A 503 -29.53 -4.14 -45.07
CA ARG A 503 -30.19 -2.87 -44.71
C ARG A 503 -29.38 -1.99 -43.79
N ALA A 504 -28.71 -2.55 -42.81
CA ALA A 504 -27.77 -1.83 -41.96
C ALA A 504 -26.65 -1.19 -42.79
N ILE A 505 -26.09 -1.93 -43.76
CA ILE A 505 -25.04 -1.44 -44.65
C ILE A 505 -25.55 -0.34 -45.59
N GLU A 506 -26.82 -0.39 -46.04
CA GLU A 506 -27.42 0.67 -46.87
C GLU A 506 -27.45 2.04 -46.19
N ARG A 507 -27.35 2.10 -44.85
CA ARG A 507 -27.35 3.36 -44.09
C ARG A 507 -26.03 4.13 -44.19
N PHE A 508 -24.95 3.48 -44.63
CA PHE A 508 -23.67 4.14 -44.89
C PHE A 508 -23.67 4.78 -46.27
N ASN A 509 -23.75 6.11 -46.39
CA ASN A 509 -23.79 6.80 -47.69
C ASN A 509 -22.60 6.43 -48.60
N THR A 510 -22.67 6.59 -49.92
CA THR A 510 -21.49 6.36 -50.79
C THR A 510 -20.59 7.59 -50.91
N ALA A 511 -21.12 8.79 -50.67
CA ALA A 511 -20.43 10.06 -50.89
C ALA A 511 -19.20 10.29 -49.98
N ASP A 512 -19.25 9.80 -48.75
CA ASP A 512 -18.19 9.97 -47.74
C ASP A 512 -17.34 8.71 -47.55
N ALA A 513 -17.52 7.68 -48.40
CA ALA A 513 -16.86 6.38 -48.24
C ALA A 513 -15.33 6.44 -48.26
N SER A 514 -14.75 7.47 -48.88
CA SER A 514 -13.30 7.70 -48.89
C SER A 514 -12.78 8.52 -47.71
N ARG A 515 -13.68 9.11 -46.91
CA ARG A 515 -13.36 10.02 -45.79
C ARG A 515 -13.71 9.44 -44.41
N GLU A 516 -14.34 8.28 -44.37
CA GLU A 516 -14.79 7.59 -43.15
C GLU A 516 -14.17 6.19 -43.08
N GLU A 517 -13.97 5.67 -41.87
CA GLU A 517 -13.82 4.23 -41.66
C GLU A 517 -15.13 3.67 -41.13
N ARG A 518 -15.59 2.58 -41.74
CA ARG A 518 -16.97 2.11 -41.59
C ARG A 518 -17.03 0.66 -41.19
N PHE A 519 -17.78 0.40 -40.14
CA PHE A 519 -17.85 -0.90 -39.51
C PHE A 519 -19.29 -1.29 -39.21
N VAL A 520 -19.57 -2.57 -39.36
CA VAL A 520 -20.76 -3.19 -38.77
C VAL A 520 -20.29 -4.16 -37.70
N LEU A 521 -20.83 -4.04 -36.50
CA LEU A 521 -20.67 -5.01 -35.41
C LEU A 521 -21.97 -5.81 -35.33
N LEU A 522 -21.96 -7.01 -35.89
CA LEU A 522 -23.09 -7.93 -35.84
C LEU A 522 -22.99 -8.80 -34.59
N PHE A 523 -23.95 -8.69 -33.70
CA PHE A 523 -24.15 -9.58 -32.57
C PHE A 523 -25.25 -10.58 -32.98
N SER A 524 -24.88 -11.85 -33.15
CA SER A 524 -25.73 -12.87 -33.76
C SER A 524 -25.79 -14.13 -32.91
N SER A 525 -26.91 -14.84 -32.98
CA SER A 525 -27.06 -16.21 -32.50
C SER A 525 -26.12 -17.19 -33.21
N GLY A 526 -25.69 -16.91 -34.44
CA GLY A 526 -24.98 -17.87 -35.29
C GLY A 526 -25.90 -18.72 -36.17
N TYR A 527 -27.21 -18.53 -36.08
CA TYR A 527 -28.20 -19.07 -37.03
C TYR A 527 -28.58 -18.01 -38.06
N ILE A 528 -28.79 -18.43 -39.29
CA ILE A 528 -29.24 -17.56 -40.38
C ILE A 528 -30.44 -18.22 -41.05
N ASP A 529 -31.61 -17.62 -40.89
CA ASP A 529 -32.80 -18.09 -41.59
C ASP A 529 -32.84 -17.58 -43.04
N PRO A 530 -33.43 -18.35 -43.97
CA PRO A 530 -33.53 -17.93 -45.37
C PRO A 530 -34.40 -16.67 -45.53
N GLY A 531 -33.84 -15.62 -46.10
CA GLY A 531 -34.56 -14.41 -46.49
C GLY A 531 -34.40 -14.06 -47.97
N GLN A 532 -34.51 -12.77 -48.32
CA GLN A 532 -34.39 -12.30 -49.71
C GLN A 532 -32.95 -12.07 -50.14
N ARG A 533 -32.03 -11.89 -49.19
CA ARG A 533 -30.61 -11.59 -49.45
C ARG A 533 -29.72 -12.80 -49.30
N THR A 534 -28.71 -12.86 -50.17
CA THR A 534 -27.63 -13.84 -50.09
C THR A 534 -26.38 -13.25 -49.45
N ALA A 535 -25.45 -14.11 -49.01
CA ALA A 535 -24.13 -13.67 -48.53
C ALA A 535 -23.38 -12.83 -49.58
N ASN A 536 -23.55 -13.14 -50.87
CA ASN A 536 -22.96 -12.37 -51.97
C ASN A 536 -23.52 -10.95 -52.05
N ASP A 537 -24.83 -10.77 -51.86
CA ASP A 537 -25.47 -9.45 -51.88
C ASP A 537 -24.91 -8.56 -50.78
N VAL A 538 -24.80 -9.11 -49.56
CA VAL A 538 -24.22 -8.43 -48.39
C VAL A 538 -22.76 -8.05 -48.64
N VAL A 539 -21.93 -8.98 -49.10
CA VAL A 539 -20.50 -8.73 -49.39
C VAL A 539 -20.32 -7.67 -50.47
N ASN A 540 -21.09 -7.75 -51.56
CA ASN A 540 -20.99 -6.79 -52.67
C ASN A 540 -21.35 -5.38 -52.20
N LEU A 541 -22.43 -5.24 -51.43
CA LEU A 541 -22.85 -3.95 -50.88
C LEU A 541 -21.82 -3.41 -49.85
N ALA A 542 -21.31 -4.28 -48.97
CA ALA A 542 -20.28 -3.92 -47.99
C ALA A 542 -19.03 -3.36 -48.68
N ARG A 543 -18.54 -4.04 -49.73
CA ARG A 543 -17.38 -3.58 -50.50
C ARG A 543 -17.65 -2.27 -51.24
N GLN A 544 -18.84 -2.12 -51.83
CA GLN A 544 -19.24 -0.89 -52.49
C GLN A 544 -19.24 0.31 -51.53
N ARG A 545 -19.72 0.11 -50.29
CA ARG A 545 -19.82 1.17 -49.27
C ARG A 545 -18.61 1.24 -48.34
N ARG A 546 -17.58 0.43 -48.60
CA ARG A 546 -16.34 0.30 -47.81
C ARG A 546 -16.58 -0.02 -46.32
N VAL A 547 -17.57 -0.87 -46.06
CA VAL A 547 -17.94 -1.32 -44.71
C VAL A 547 -17.25 -2.65 -44.43
N ARG A 548 -16.60 -2.76 -43.27
CA ARG A 548 -16.04 -4.03 -42.76
C ARG A 548 -17.00 -4.63 -41.74
N ILE A 549 -17.29 -5.93 -41.85
CA ILE A 549 -18.26 -6.61 -40.99
C ILE A 549 -17.52 -7.46 -39.96
N TYR A 550 -17.77 -7.19 -38.69
CA TYR A 550 -17.33 -8.01 -37.57
C TYR A 550 -18.54 -8.73 -36.98
N ALA A 551 -18.46 -10.04 -36.82
CA ALA A 551 -19.58 -10.85 -36.34
C ALA A 551 -19.23 -11.56 -35.04
N PHE A 552 -20.10 -11.45 -34.04
CA PHE A 552 -20.01 -12.04 -32.71
C PHE A 552 -21.10 -13.10 -32.60
N ALA A 553 -20.72 -14.37 -32.63
CA ALA A 553 -21.66 -15.48 -32.49
C ALA A 553 -21.77 -15.88 -31.02
N PHE A 554 -22.98 -15.80 -30.44
CA PHE A 554 -23.23 -16.04 -29.02
C PHE A 554 -23.60 -17.49 -28.69
N LEU A 555 -24.06 -18.29 -29.67
CA LEU A 555 -24.41 -19.69 -29.46
C LEU A 555 -23.40 -20.60 -30.16
N GLU A 556 -22.91 -21.63 -29.44
CA GLU A 556 -21.88 -22.55 -29.93
C GLU A 556 -22.38 -23.47 -31.06
N ASP A 557 -23.67 -23.82 -31.04
CA ASP A 557 -24.30 -24.75 -31.99
C ASP A 557 -24.92 -24.07 -33.22
N GLY A 558 -24.58 -22.79 -33.44
CA GLY A 558 -25.00 -22.05 -34.64
C GLY A 558 -24.61 -22.81 -35.91
N ARG A 559 -25.59 -23.15 -36.74
CA ARG A 559 -25.35 -23.99 -37.94
C ARG A 559 -24.67 -23.24 -39.08
N ASP A 560 -24.70 -21.90 -39.05
CA ASP A 560 -24.33 -21.05 -40.19
C ASP A 560 -23.03 -20.26 -39.97
N ILE A 561 -22.17 -20.74 -39.06
CA ILE A 561 -20.87 -20.14 -38.76
C ILE A 561 -19.97 -20.03 -40.00
N THR A 562 -20.07 -20.95 -40.95
CA THR A 562 -19.35 -20.91 -42.24
C THR A 562 -19.77 -19.70 -43.07
N THR A 563 -21.06 -19.38 -43.12
CA THR A 563 -21.60 -18.20 -43.80
C THR A 563 -21.15 -16.92 -43.12
N LEU A 564 -21.17 -16.87 -41.78
CA LEU A 564 -20.64 -15.73 -41.02
C LEU A 564 -19.13 -15.52 -41.25
N ASN A 565 -18.35 -16.60 -41.35
CA ASN A 565 -16.93 -16.52 -41.71
C ASN A 565 -16.74 -15.98 -43.15
N ASP A 566 -17.56 -16.41 -44.10
CA ASP A 566 -17.49 -15.97 -45.49
C ASP A 566 -17.73 -14.46 -45.62
N ILE A 567 -18.83 -13.95 -45.04
CA ILE A 567 -19.18 -12.53 -45.13
C ILE A 567 -18.17 -11.62 -44.42
N THR A 568 -17.66 -12.05 -43.26
CA THR A 568 -16.68 -11.26 -42.50
C THR A 568 -15.33 -11.23 -43.22
N THR A 569 -14.83 -12.37 -43.70
CA THR A 569 -13.57 -12.45 -44.44
C THR A 569 -13.61 -11.63 -45.73
N ARG A 570 -14.67 -11.78 -46.54
CA ARG A 570 -14.78 -11.11 -47.84
C ARG A 570 -15.12 -9.62 -47.77
N SER A 571 -15.56 -9.14 -46.60
CA SER A 571 -15.73 -7.71 -46.29
C SER A 571 -14.52 -7.11 -45.55
N TYR A 572 -13.42 -7.85 -45.40
CA TYR A 572 -12.22 -7.44 -44.66
C TYR A 572 -12.44 -7.20 -43.16
N GLY A 573 -13.46 -7.82 -42.57
CA GLY A 573 -13.63 -7.90 -41.13
C GLY A 573 -13.28 -9.28 -40.57
N GLN A 574 -13.88 -9.66 -39.45
CA GLN A 574 -13.55 -10.90 -38.75
C GLN A 574 -14.75 -11.44 -37.95
N ARG A 575 -14.92 -12.76 -37.92
CA ARG A 575 -15.80 -13.42 -36.96
C ARG A 575 -15.05 -13.68 -35.66
N LEU A 576 -15.66 -13.31 -34.54
CA LEU A 576 -15.15 -13.44 -33.19
C LEU A 576 -16.08 -14.34 -32.37
N ASP A 577 -15.50 -15.09 -31.44
CA ASP A 577 -16.24 -15.92 -30.49
C ASP A 577 -16.67 -15.05 -29.31
N ALA A 578 -17.98 -14.92 -29.09
CA ALA A 578 -18.52 -13.98 -28.10
C ALA A 578 -18.32 -14.45 -26.65
N ARG A 579 -17.85 -15.68 -26.40
CA ARG A 579 -17.44 -16.17 -25.07
C ARG A 579 -16.16 -15.50 -24.54
N ARG A 580 -15.49 -14.71 -25.38
CA ARG A 580 -14.28 -13.96 -25.04
C ARG A 580 -14.52 -12.45 -25.16
N PRO A 581 -15.21 -11.84 -24.17
CA PRO A 581 -15.39 -10.40 -24.02
C PRO A 581 -14.16 -9.54 -24.34
N GLU A 582 -12.98 -10.02 -23.95
CA GLU A 582 -11.69 -9.39 -24.16
C GLU A 582 -11.31 -9.27 -25.64
N LEU A 583 -11.77 -10.19 -26.50
CA LEU A 583 -11.51 -10.14 -27.94
C LEU A 583 -12.37 -9.09 -28.65
N LEU A 584 -13.59 -8.82 -28.18
CA LEU A 584 -14.41 -7.71 -28.65
C LEU A 584 -13.74 -6.36 -28.31
N SER A 585 -13.29 -6.22 -27.06
CA SER A 585 -12.56 -5.03 -26.61
C SER A 585 -11.26 -4.84 -27.40
N ALA A 586 -10.49 -5.91 -27.61
CA ALA A 586 -9.26 -5.87 -28.41
C ALA A 586 -9.53 -5.57 -29.89
N ALA A 587 -10.59 -6.13 -30.49
CA ALA A 587 -10.96 -5.86 -31.87
C ALA A 587 -11.37 -4.40 -32.06
N ILE A 588 -12.21 -3.85 -31.17
CA ILE A 588 -12.61 -2.44 -31.23
C ILE A 588 -11.44 -1.50 -30.92
N ALA A 589 -10.57 -1.85 -29.95
CA ALA A 589 -9.32 -1.13 -29.72
C ALA A 589 -8.43 -1.13 -30.96
N GLN A 590 -8.29 -2.26 -31.64
CA GLN A 590 -7.58 -2.35 -32.91
C GLN A 590 -8.25 -1.51 -34.02
N LEU A 591 -9.59 -1.42 -34.06
CA LEU A 591 -10.31 -0.52 -34.96
C LEU A 591 -10.02 0.95 -34.67
N ALA A 592 -9.95 1.35 -33.41
CA ALA A 592 -9.57 2.69 -32.99
C ALA A 592 -8.09 2.98 -33.29
N GLU A 593 -7.19 2.03 -33.03
CA GLU A 593 -5.77 2.11 -33.37
C GLU A 593 -5.55 2.24 -34.89
N ASN A 594 -6.38 1.56 -35.70
CA ASN A 594 -6.34 1.68 -37.16
C ASN A 594 -6.61 3.11 -37.66
N LEU A 595 -7.35 3.92 -36.90
CA LEU A 595 -7.54 5.35 -37.19
C LEU A 595 -6.35 6.19 -36.76
N GLN A 596 -5.71 5.81 -35.67
CA GLN A 596 -4.56 6.52 -35.11
C GLN A 596 -3.27 6.30 -35.92
N GLY A 597 -3.18 5.21 -36.69
CA GLY A 597 -2.10 4.93 -37.64
C GLY A 597 -2.23 5.62 -39.00
N GLN A 598 -3.10 6.63 -39.13
CA GLN A 598 -3.29 7.39 -40.37
C GLN A 598 -2.48 8.69 -40.39
N TYR A 599 -1.84 8.94 -41.52
CA TYR A 599 -0.98 10.09 -41.73
C TYR A 599 -1.37 10.85 -42.99
N VAL A 600 -1.11 12.15 -42.98
CA VAL A 600 -1.14 13.02 -44.16
C VAL A 600 0.27 13.52 -44.39
N LEU A 601 0.83 13.24 -45.56
CA LEU A 601 2.07 13.81 -46.05
C LEU A 601 1.72 14.87 -47.09
N ARG A 602 2.25 16.09 -46.93
CA ARG A 602 1.98 17.19 -47.87
C ARG A 602 3.24 17.98 -48.20
N TRP A 603 3.35 18.43 -49.44
CA TRP A 603 4.42 19.32 -49.87
C TRP A 603 3.99 20.20 -51.05
N PRO A 604 4.61 21.39 -51.21
CA PRO A 604 4.43 22.19 -52.41
C PRO A 604 5.14 21.53 -53.61
N THR A 605 4.42 21.32 -54.71
CA THR A 605 4.97 20.89 -56.00
C THR A 605 5.31 22.09 -56.86
N LEU A 606 6.47 22.04 -57.53
CA LEU A 606 6.90 23.10 -58.45
C LEU A 606 6.31 22.95 -59.86
N ARG A 607 5.48 21.92 -60.09
CA ARG A 607 4.83 21.68 -61.38
C ARG A 607 3.63 22.60 -61.58
N ARG A 608 3.73 23.44 -62.62
CA ARG A 608 2.64 24.33 -63.07
C ARG A 608 1.61 23.62 -63.99
N ASN A 609 1.77 22.31 -64.22
CA ASN A 609 1.11 21.58 -65.30
C ASN A 609 0.52 20.21 -64.88
N SER A 610 0.22 19.98 -63.59
CA SER A 610 -0.43 18.73 -63.16
C SER A 610 -1.91 18.71 -63.50
#